data_AF-A0A923MNR8-F1
#
_entry.id   AF-A0A923MNR8-F1
#
_cell.length_a   1.000
_cell.length_b   1.000
_cell.length_c   1.000
_cell.angle_alpha   90.00
_cell.angle_beta   90.00
_cell.angle_gamma   90.00
#
_symmetry.space_group_name_H-M   'P 1'
#
loop_
_entity.id
_entity.type
_entity.pdbx_description
1 polymer ?
#
loop_
_entity_poly.entity_id
_entity_poly.type
_entity_poly.pdbx_seq_one_letter_code
_entity_poly.pdbx_strand_id
1 'polypeptide(L)'
;MPHCVILYTPNIEGKTDVSALCRSLADCMLTVLDEQGRQVFPTGGTRVLAYPAAHYAVADGKGDYAFVYVNIRMGAGRSDAVKKMAGDRLTEVVKQHFAPIFAQELIGITVQIDESPGQVYDAKHSTLHPLFNP
;
A
#
# COMPACT_ATOMS: atom_id res chain seq x y z
N MET A 1 -2.87 9.81 9.18
CA MET A 1 -1.97 9.94 8.01
C MET A 1 -1.90 8.58 7.35
N PRO A 2 -2.77 8.29 6.38
CA PRO A 2 -2.74 6.99 5.73
C PRO A 2 -1.46 6.86 4.90
N HIS A 3 -0.64 5.86 5.24
CA HIS A 3 0.61 5.58 4.54
C HIS A 3 0.63 4.15 4.08
N CYS A 4 0.90 3.96 2.79
CA CYS A 4 1.16 2.68 2.17
C CYS A 4 2.67 2.59 1.91
N VAL A 5 3.31 1.56 2.43
CA VAL A 5 4.74 1.28 2.24
C VAL A 5 4.87 -0.04 1.51
N ILE A 6 5.65 -0.05 0.44
CA ILE A 6 5.97 -1.22 -0.36
C ILE A 6 7.45 -1.54 -0.14
N LEU A 7 7.73 -2.65 0.52
CA LEU A 7 9.08 -3.21 0.61
C LEU A 7 9.18 -4.35 -0.40
N TYR A 8 10.19 -4.32 -1.25
CA TYR A 8 10.30 -5.33 -2.32
C TYR A 8 11.73 -5.70 -2.65
N THR A 9 11.91 -6.86 -3.26
CA THR A 9 13.20 -7.31 -3.80
C THR A 9 13.43 -6.70 -5.20
N PRO A 10 14.59 -6.07 -5.47
CA PRO A 10 14.81 -5.31 -6.70
C PRO A 10 14.86 -6.16 -7.98
N ASN A 11 14.90 -7.49 -7.91
CA ASN A 11 14.80 -8.37 -9.08
C ASN A 11 13.43 -8.35 -9.79
N ILE A 12 12.44 -7.60 -9.26
CA ILE A 12 11.20 -7.26 -10.01
C ILE A 12 11.36 -6.00 -10.87
N GLU A 13 12.42 -5.21 -10.67
CA GLU A 13 12.69 -4.02 -11.48
C GLU A 13 13.06 -4.46 -12.89
N GLY A 14 12.38 -3.89 -13.88
CA GLY A 14 12.45 -4.33 -15.29
C GLY A 14 11.41 -5.38 -15.68
N LYS A 15 10.77 -6.05 -14.71
CA LYS A 15 9.63 -6.96 -14.95
C LYS A 15 8.29 -6.23 -14.77
N THR A 16 8.24 -5.22 -13.91
CA THR A 16 7.05 -4.37 -13.71
C THR A 16 7.41 -2.92 -13.36
N ASP A 17 6.43 -2.02 -13.48
CA ASP A 17 6.55 -0.59 -13.13
C ASP A 17 6.05 -0.32 -11.70
N VAL A 18 6.99 -0.29 -10.74
CA VAL A 18 6.69 -0.03 -9.33
C VAL A 18 6.13 1.39 -9.11
N SER A 19 6.47 2.36 -9.97
CA SER A 19 5.91 3.71 -9.89
C SER A 19 4.42 3.71 -10.26
N ALA A 20 4.04 2.94 -11.29
CA ALA A 20 2.64 2.74 -11.66
C ALA A 20 1.85 2.01 -10.55
N LEU A 21 2.48 1.05 -9.85
CA LEU A 21 1.88 0.43 -8.66
C LEU A 21 1.60 1.46 -7.57
N CYS A 22 2.57 2.32 -7.27
CA CYS A 22 2.40 3.39 -6.26
C CYS A 22 1.23 4.30 -6.60
N ARG A 23 1.13 4.73 -7.87
CA ARG A 23 0.02 5.58 -8.33
C ARG A 23 -1.33 4.85 -8.21
N SER A 24 -1.41 3.61 -8.68
CA SER A 24 -2.64 2.80 -8.67
C SER A 24 -3.14 2.54 -7.25
N LEU A 25 -2.24 2.27 -6.30
CA LEU A 25 -2.60 2.13 -4.89
C LEU A 25 -3.10 3.45 -4.30
N ALA A 26 -2.45 4.58 -4.60
CA ALA A 26 -2.91 5.89 -4.16
C ALA A 26 -4.32 6.17 -4.68
N ASP A 27 -4.56 5.96 -5.99
CA ASP A 27 -5.88 6.13 -6.60
C ASP A 27 -6.94 5.26 -5.94
N CYS A 28 -6.64 3.99 -5.70
CA CYS A 28 -7.55 3.09 -5.02
C CYS A 28 -7.90 3.59 -3.61
N MET A 29 -6.90 3.99 -2.82
CA MET A 29 -7.11 4.58 -1.49
C MET A 29 -8.07 5.77 -1.56
N LEU A 30 -7.93 6.66 -2.55
CA LEU A 30 -8.81 7.83 -2.69
C LEU A 30 -10.28 7.49 -2.98
N THR A 31 -10.56 6.28 -3.47
CA THR A 31 -11.92 5.82 -3.77
C THR A 31 -12.57 5.01 -2.64
N VAL A 32 -11.87 4.76 -1.53
CA VAL A 32 -12.43 4.00 -0.39
C VAL A 32 -13.39 4.89 0.39
N LEU A 33 -14.65 4.46 0.48
CA LEU A 33 -15.71 5.14 1.22
C LEU A 33 -16.15 4.32 2.45
N ASP A 34 -16.51 5.00 3.53
CA ASP A 34 -17.17 4.36 4.68
C ASP A 34 -18.65 4.07 4.40
N GLU A 35 -19.34 3.46 5.35
CA GLU A 35 -20.75 3.09 5.21
C GLU A 35 -21.68 4.31 5.08
N GLN A 36 -21.18 5.52 5.34
CA GLN A 36 -21.90 6.78 5.16
C GLN A 36 -21.49 7.52 3.87
N GLY A 37 -20.69 6.88 3.01
CA GLY A 37 -20.23 7.47 1.76
C GLY A 37 -19.11 8.51 1.91
N ARG A 38 -18.46 8.59 3.08
CA ARG A 38 -17.37 9.53 3.34
C ARG A 38 -16.03 8.90 2.99
N GLN A 39 -15.13 9.70 2.43
CA GLN A 39 -13.80 9.24 2.06
C GLN A 39 -13.00 8.77 3.29
N VAL A 40 -12.51 7.53 3.25
CA VAL A 40 -11.75 6.91 4.35
C VAL A 40 -10.34 7.49 4.43
N PHE A 41 -9.70 7.66 3.27
CA PHE A 41 -8.33 8.15 3.14
C PHE A 41 -8.31 9.56 2.53
N PRO A 42 -8.02 10.60 3.32
CA PRO A 42 -8.06 11.98 2.82
C PRO A 42 -7.01 12.25 1.76
N THR A 43 -7.39 12.92 0.67
CA THR A 43 -6.50 13.23 -0.46
C THR A 43 -5.18 13.89 -0.04
N GLY A 44 -5.25 14.95 0.78
CA GLY A 44 -4.06 15.64 1.27
C GLY A 44 -3.16 14.80 2.18
N GLY A 45 -3.65 13.69 2.73
CA GLY A 45 -2.93 12.81 3.66
C GLY A 45 -2.46 11.47 3.09
N THR A 46 -2.94 11.06 1.91
CA THR A 46 -2.57 9.78 1.27
C THR A 46 -1.13 9.81 0.76
N ARG A 47 -0.35 8.82 1.16
CA ARG A 47 1.04 8.61 0.73
C ARG A 47 1.25 7.15 0.36
N VAL A 48 1.94 6.92 -0.75
CA VAL A 48 2.42 5.58 -1.14
C VAL A 48 3.90 5.71 -1.43
N LEU A 49 4.71 4.85 -0.80
CA LEU A 49 6.16 4.87 -0.89
C LEU A 49 6.64 3.45 -1.18
N ALA A 50 7.62 3.30 -2.06
CA ALA A 50 8.22 2.01 -2.38
C ALA A 50 9.73 2.05 -2.16
N TYR A 51 10.26 0.98 -1.58
CA TYR A 51 11.67 0.86 -1.22
C TYR A 51 12.21 -0.49 -1.71
N PRO A 52 13.16 -0.48 -2.67
CA PRO A 52 13.89 -1.69 -3.03
C PRO A 52 14.84 -2.07 -1.89
N ALA A 53 14.83 -3.34 -1.50
CA ALA A 53 15.78 -3.85 -0.53
C ALA A 53 17.18 -3.95 -1.16
N ALA A 54 18.15 -3.21 -0.62
CA ALA A 54 19.54 -3.25 -1.09
C ALA A 54 20.17 -4.65 -0.98
N HIS A 55 19.74 -5.43 0.01
CA HIS A 55 20.14 -6.82 0.22
C HIS A 55 18.91 -7.63 0.63
N TYR A 56 18.79 -8.86 0.14
CA TYR A 56 17.66 -9.74 0.44
C TYR A 56 18.04 -11.21 0.32
N ALA A 57 17.28 -12.07 1.01
CA ALA A 57 17.27 -13.52 0.82
C ALA A 57 15.81 -13.97 0.94
N VAL A 58 15.34 -14.77 -0.02
CA VAL A 58 13.94 -15.22 -0.07
C VAL A 58 13.91 -16.75 -0.11
N ALA A 59 13.05 -17.32 0.73
CA ALA A 59 12.86 -18.77 0.87
C ALA A 59 14.19 -19.53 1.04
N ASP A 60 14.42 -20.61 0.30
CA ASP A 60 15.63 -21.44 0.37
C ASP A 60 16.75 -21.00 -0.59
N GLY A 61 16.55 -19.89 -1.32
CA GLY A 61 17.53 -19.31 -2.23
C GLY A 61 17.88 -20.15 -3.47
N LYS A 62 17.13 -21.22 -3.78
CA LYS A 62 17.42 -22.09 -4.93
C LYS A 62 16.87 -21.60 -6.26
N GLY A 63 16.16 -20.47 -6.29
CA GLY A 63 15.60 -19.85 -7.49
C GLY A 63 15.68 -18.32 -7.45
N ASP A 64 15.36 -17.68 -8.58
CA ASP A 64 15.19 -16.23 -8.68
C ASP A 64 13.87 -15.81 -8.03
N TYR A 65 13.81 -15.88 -6.71
CA TYR A 65 12.62 -15.57 -5.93
C TYR A 65 12.47 -14.07 -5.73
N ALA A 66 11.28 -13.56 -5.97
CA ALA A 66 10.88 -12.20 -5.68
C ALA A 66 9.95 -12.14 -4.46
N PHE A 67 9.98 -11.03 -3.74
CA PHE A 67 9.04 -10.78 -2.65
C PHE A 67 8.57 -9.32 -2.63
N VAL A 68 7.29 -9.12 -2.37
CA VAL A 68 6.65 -7.80 -2.23
C VAL A 68 5.79 -7.79 -0.97
N TYR A 69 6.07 -6.86 -0.08
CA TYR A 69 5.27 -6.59 1.11
C TYR A 69 4.66 -5.20 1.04
N VAL A 70 3.33 -5.12 1.01
CA VAL A 70 2.56 -3.88 1.02
C VAL A 70 1.91 -3.74 2.39
N ASN A 71 2.32 -2.73 3.15
CA ASN A 71 1.71 -2.40 4.43
C ASN A 71 0.99 -1.06 4.32
N ILE A 72 -0.27 -1.03 4.73
CA ILE A 72 -1.04 0.20 4.86
C ILE A 72 -1.30 0.45 6.33
N ARG A 73 -0.86 1.59 6.83
CA ARG A 73 -1.22 2.04 8.16
C ARG A 73 -2.30 3.10 8.09
N MET A 74 -3.36 2.88 8.85
CA MET A 74 -4.53 3.74 8.91
C MET A 74 -4.78 4.29 10.32
N GLY A 75 -5.56 5.38 10.38
CA GLY A 75 -6.02 5.94 11.65
C GLY A 75 -7.06 5.03 12.32
N ALA A 76 -7.18 5.16 13.64
CA ALA A 76 -8.13 4.37 14.41
C ALA A 76 -9.60 4.76 14.15
N GLY A 77 -10.51 3.86 14.50
CA GLY A 77 -11.94 4.15 14.61
C GLY A 77 -12.75 3.91 13.34
N ARG A 78 -12.21 3.14 12.39
CA ARG A 78 -13.02 2.59 11.28
C ARG A 78 -13.60 1.24 11.70
N SER A 79 -14.74 0.88 11.12
CA SER A 79 -15.34 -0.44 11.36
C SER A 79 -14.46 -1.54 10.76
N ASP A 80 -14.60 -2.77 11.26
CA ASP A 80 -13.90 -3.92 10.69
C ASP A 80 -14.34 -4.21 9.26
N ALA A 81 -15.59 -3.88 8.91
CA ALA A 81 -16.09 -3.95 7.55
C ALA A 81 -15.34 -2.99 6.61
N VAL A 82 -15.12 -1.73 7.02
CA VAL A 82 -14.35 -0.74 6.25
C VAL A 82 -12.89 -1.16 6.14
N LYS A 83 -12.28 -1.65 7.22
CA LYS A 83 -10.90 -2.16 7.20
C LYS A 83 -10.75 -3.31 6.21
N LYS A 84 -11.65 -4.30 6.28
CA LYS A 84 -11.65 -5.44 5.35
C LYS A 84 -11.86 -5.01 3.90
N MET A 85 -12.85 -4.17 3.63
CA MET A 85 -13.12 -3.68 2.28
C MET A 85 -11.92 -2.91 1.71
N ALA A 86 -11.29 -2.04 2.50
CA ALA A 86 -10.07 -1.34 2.07
C ALA A 86 -8.96 -2.34 1.73
N GLY A 87 -8.74 -3.35 2.57
CA GLY A 87 -7.75 -4.41 2.34
C GLY A 87 -8.02 -5.21 1.09
N ASP A 88 -9.26 -5.63 0.87
CA ASP A 88 -9.66 -6.41 -0.31
C ASP A 88 -9.45 -5.60 -1.61
N ARG A 89 -9.86 -4.32 -1.62
CA ARG A 89 -9.69 -3.45 -2.81
C ARG A 89 -8.23 -3.16 -3.12
N LEU A 90 -7.40 -2.92 -2.12
CA LEU A 90 -5.97 -2.71 -2.31
C LEU A 90 -5.28 -3.98 -2.78
N THR A 91 -5.66 -5.13 -2.21
CA THR A 91 -5.16 -6.44 -2.65
C THR A 91 -5.50 -6.71 -4.12
N GLU A 92 -6.71 -6.35 -4.56
CA GLU A 92 -7.10 -6.51 -5.96
C GLU A 92 -6.26 -5.64 -6.91
N VAL A 93 -5.94 -4.41 -6.54
CA VAL A 93 -5.02 -3.54 -7.31
C VAL A 93 -3.63 -4.18 -7.42
N VAL A 94 -3.10 -4.71 -6.32
CA VAL A 94 -1.80 -5.41 -6.33
C VAL A 94 -1.87 -6.62 -7.25
N LYS A 95 -2.90 -7.46 -7.14
CA LYS A 95 -3.09 -8.63 -8.00
C LYS A 95 -3.14 -8.25 -9.47
N GLN A 96 -3.93 -7.23 -9.83
CA GLN A 96 -4.04 -6.75 -11.22
C GLN A 96 -2.72 -6.22 -11.76
N HIS A 97 -1.97 -5.48 -10.94
CA HIS A 97 -0.66 -4.96 -11.31
C HIS A 97 0.34 -6.10 -11.61
N PHE A 98 0.39 -7.12 -10.76
CA PHE A 98 1.34 -8.23 -10.91
C PHE A 98 0.85 -9.36 -11.84
N ALA A 99 -0.42 -9.37 -12.24
CA ALA A 99 -1.00 -10.40 -13.11
C ALA A 99 -0.16 -10.69 -14.39
N PRO A 100 0.41 -9.70 -15.09
CA PRO A 100 1.23 -9.96 -16.28
C PRO A 100 2.47 -10.80 -16.03
N ILE A 101 3.04 -10.74 -14.82
CA ILE A 101 4.29 -11.46 -14.47
C ILE A 101 4.06 -12.66 -13.55
N PHE A 102 2.87 -12.79 -12.95
CA PHE A 102 2.56 -13.80 -11.95
C PHE A 102 2.68 -15.25 -12.46
N ALA A 103 2.49 -15.48 -13.76
CA ALA A 103 2.62 -16.81 -14.37
C ALA A 103 4.07 -17.18 -14.73
N GLN A 104 4.98 -16.20 -14.75
CA GLN A 104 6.35 -16.35 -15.25
C GLN A 104 7.39 -16.24 -14.13
N GLU A 105 7.02 -15.57 -13.04
CA GLU A 105 7.93 -15.23 -11.95
C GLU A 105 7.59 -15.99 -10.66
N LEU A 106 8.63 -16.33 -9.89
CA LEU A 106 8.48 -16.94 -8.57
C LEU A 106 8.37 -15.86 -7.51
N ILE A 107 7.18 -15.28 -7.37
CA ILE A 107 6.93 -14.10 -6.52
C ILE A 107 5.98 -14.38 -5.35
N GLY A 108 6.41 -14.01 -4.15
CA GLY A 108 5.54 -13.93 -2.97
C GLY A 108 5.03 -12.50 -2.77
N ILE A 109 3.73 -12.34 -2.49
CA ILE A 109 3.11 -11.03 -2.26
C ILE A 109 2.29 -11.08 -0.97
N THR A 110 2.46 -10.11 -0.10
CA THR A 110 1.66 -9.95 1.13
C THR A 110 1.14 -8.52 1.23
N VAL A 111 -0.16 -8.39 1.55
CA VAL A 111 -0.81 -7.11 1.83
C VAL A 111 -1.34 -7.14 3.25
N GLN A 112 -1.02 -6.11 4.05
CA GLN A 112 -1.50 -5.97 5.43
C GLN A 112 -2.01 -4.56 5.70
N ILE A 113 -2.94 -4.46 6.64
CA ILE A 113 -3.43 -3.19 7.18
C ILE A 113 -3.19 -3.15 8.67
N ASP A 114 -2.48 -2.13 9.13
CA ASP A 114 -2.30 -1.82 10.55
C ASP A 114 -3.14 -0.61 10.96
N GLU A 115 -3.86 -0.73 12.07
CA GLU A 115 -4.51 0.40 12.74
C GLU A 115 -3.59 0.95 13.83
N SER A 116 -3.72 2.25 14.17
CA SER A 116 -2.91 2.89 15.22
C SER A 116 -3.68 3.15 16.52
N PRO A 117 -4.21 2.13 17.24
CA PRO A 117 -5.04 2.36 18.43
C PRO A 117 -4.24 2.93 19.62
N GLY A 118 -2.92 2.69 19.67
CA GLY A 118 -2.02 3.16 20.73
C GLY A 118 -1.24 4.44 20.41
N GLN A 119 -1.66 5.23 19.41
CA GLN A 119 -0.96 6.48 19.08
C GLN A 119 -1.07 7.49 20.23
N VAL A 120 0.05 7.80 20.89
CA VAL A 120 0.10 8.73 22.03
C VAL A 120 0.42 10.18 21.67
N TYR A 121 0.94 10.43 20.47
CA TYR A 121 1.26 11.77 19.97
C TYR A 121 1.11 11.83 18.44
N ASP A 122 0.62 12.97 17.94
CA ASP A 122 0.49 13.29 16.52
C ASP A 122 0.70 14.79 16.32
N ALA A 123 1.60 15.17 15.41
CA ALA A 123 1.77 16.55 14.98
C ALA A 123 1.87 16.59 13.46
N LYS A 124 1.14 17.53 12.86
CA LYS A 124 1.13 17.74 11.41
C LYS A 124 1.55 19.17 11.13
N HIS A 125 2.71 19.35 10.52
CA HIS A 125 3.18 20.63 10.03
C HIS A 125 3.40 20.51 8.52
N SER A 126 2.57 21.19 7.74
CA SER A 126 2.44 20.91 6.31
C SER A 126 1.95 22.13 5.54
N THR A 127 2.64 22.45 4.46
CA THR A 127 2.18 23.38 3.42
C THR A 127 1.34 22.69 2.35
N LEU A 128 1.22 21.36 2.40
CA LEU A 128 0.47 20.56 1.42
C LEU A 128 -1.03 20.46 1.76
N HIS A 129 -1.38 20.34 3.05
CA HIS A 129 -2.78 20.18 3.47
C HIS A 129 -3.69 21.36 3.05
N PRO A 130 -3.25 22.63 3.09
CA PRO A 130 -4.06 23.76 2.63
C PRO A 130 -4.56 23.66 1.18
N LEU A 131 -3.90 22.88 0.30
CA LEU A 131 -4.36 22.68 -1.07
C LEU A 131 -5.63 21.81 -1.19
N PHE A 132 -5.96 21.04 -0.15
CA PHE A 132 -7.04 20.04 -0.18
C PHE A 132 -8.15 20.32 0.84
N ASN A 133 -7.91 21.23 1.79
CA ASN A 133 -8.88 21.77 2.74
C ASN A 133 -8.64 23.29 2.84
N PRO A 134 -9.09 24.06 1.83
CA PRO A 134 -9.03 25.52 1.88
C PRO A 134 -9.96 26.11 2.96
#